data_AF-A0A966Q1A1-F1
#
_entry.id   AF-A0A966Q1A1-F1
#
_cell.length_a   1.000
_cell.length_b   1.000
_cell.length_c   1.000
_cell.angle_alpha   90.00
_cell.angle_beta   90.00
_cell.angle_gamma   90.00
#
_symmetry.space_group_name_H-M   'P 1'
#
loop_
_entity.id
_entity.type
_entity.pdbx_description
1 polymer ?
#
loop_
_entity_poly.entity_id
_entity_poly.type
_entity_poly.pdbx_seq_one_letter_code
_entity_poly.pdbx_strand_id
1 'polypeptide(L)'
;MAKANEVKVAEKLADSLNDYTFSPAVMANYLVTHYPIYTQDRLMELVKYLIHYNSISMRSNWEAGKTSEGLLLADALNDMIEAKYGNINK
;
A
#
# COMPACT_ATOMS: atom_id res chain seq x y z
N MET A 1 -20.97 8.03 -15.15
CA MET A 1 -19.63 8.66 -15.10
C MET A 1 -18.60 7.55 -15.18
N ALA A 2 -17.60 7.64 -16.06
CA ALA A 2 -16.54 6.63 -16.11
C ALA A 2 -15.73 6.69 -14.81
N LYS A 3 -15.45 5.53 -14.18
CA LYS A 3 -14.56 5.47 -13.01
C LYS A 3 -13.17 6.02 -13.39
N ALA A 4 -12.56 6.76 -12.47
CA ALA A 4 -11.19 7.22 -12.59
C ALA A 4 -10.23 6.03 -12.83
N ASN A 5 -9.14 6.25 -13.54
CA ASN A 5 -8.25 5.16 -13.94
C ASN A 5 -7.57 4.50 -12.73
N GLU A 6 -7.28 5.29 -11.71
CA GLU A 6 -6.72 4.87 -10.42
C GLU A 6 -7.63 3.85 -9.73
N VAL A 7 -8.93 4.12 -9.71
CA VAL A 7 -9.94 3.23 -9.10
C VAL A 7 -10.02 1.91 -9.87
N LYS A 8 -9.97 1.95 -11.20
CA LYS A 8 -9.99 0.72 -12.02
C LYS A 8 -8.76 -0.14 -11.80
N VAL A 9 -7.58 0.48 -11.65
CA VAL A 9 -6.34 -0.26 -11.38
C VAL A 9 -6.37 -0.85 -9.97
N ALA A 10 -6.86 -0.10 -8.99
CA ALA A 10 -7.03 -0.60 -7.62
C ALA A 10 -8.00 -1.80 -7.55
N GLU A 11 -9.12 -1.74 -8.27
CA GLU A 11 -10.09 -2.85 -8.35
C GLU A 11 -9.44 -4.12 -8.92
N LYS A 12 -8.72 -4.01 -10.04
CA LYS A 12 -8.00 -5.15 -10.64
C LYS A 12 -6.93 -5.74 -9.72
N LEU A 13 -6.23 -4.88 -8.97
CA LEU A 13 -5.23 -5.32 -8.02
C LEU A 13 -5.89 -6.06 -6.85
N ALA A 14 -7.01 -5.55 -6.32
CA ALA A 14 -7.77 -6.22 -5.27
C ALA A 14 -8.30 -7.58 -5.73
N ASP A 15 -8.85 -7.67 -6.94
CA ASP A 15 -9.31 -8.93 -7.52
C ASP A 15 -8.17 -9.94 -7.61
N SER A 16 -6.99 -9.49 -8.04
CA SER A 16 -5.79 -10.34 -8.15
C SER A 16 -5.28 -10.79 -6.78
N LEU A 17 -5.27 -9.90 -5.78
CA LEU A 17 -4.80 -10.23 -4.42
C LEU A 17 -5.73 -11.20 -3.67
N ASN A 18 -7.00 -11.27 -4.05
CA ASN A 18 -7.96 -12.23 -3.50
C ASN A 18 -7.88 -13.61 -4.18
N ASP A 19 -7.10 -13.75 -5.26
CA ASP A 19 -6.84 -15.03 -5.91
C ASP A 19 -5.74 -15.80 -5.15
N TYR A 20 -6.02 -17.06 -4.82
CA TYR A 20 -5.07 -17.94 -4.13
C TYR A 20 -3.81 -18.24 -4.95
N THR A 21 -3.86 -18.07 -6.28
CA THR A 21 -2.72 -18.30 -7.20
C THR A 21 -1.79 -17.10 -7.28
N PHE A 22 -2.22 -15.94 -6.79
CA PHE A 22 -1.45 -14.71 -6.90
C PHE A 22 -0.33 -14.65 -5.88
N SER A 23 0.89 -14.35 -6.35
CA SER A 23 2.07 -14.17 -5.51
C SER A 23 2.53 -12.71 -5.54
N PRO A 24 2.37 -11.95 -4.43
CA PRO A 24 2.88 -10.59 -4.33
C PRO A 24 4.39 -10.49 -4.57
N ALA A 25 5.16 -11.51 -4.15
CA ALA A 25 6.61 -11.54 -4.32
C ALA A 25 7.03 -11.62 -5.80
N VAL A 26 6.34 -12.45 -6.60
CA VAL A 26 6.61 -12.58 -8.04
C VAL A 26 6.26 -11.27 -8.76
N MET A 27 5.12 -10.66 -8.43
CA MET A 27 4.75 -9.37 -9.02
C MET A 27 5.76 -8.27 -8.67
N ALA A 28 6.19 -8.19 -7.40
CA ALA A 28 7.19 -7.21 -6.97
C ALA A 28 8.52 -7.39 -7.73
N ASN A 29 9.01 -8.62 -7.84
CA ASN A 29 10.24 -8.92 -8.60
C ASN A 29 10.11 -8.51 -10.08
N TYR A 30 8.97 -8.81 -10.69
CA TYR A 30 8.72 -8.44 -12.09
C TYR A 30 8.69 -6.92 -12.28
N LEU A 31 8.01 -6.19 -11.39
CA LEU A 31 7.95 -4.72 -11.43
C LEU A 31 9.34 -4.08 -11.30
N VAL A 32 10.17 -4.57 -10.40
CA VAL A 32 11.53 -4.03 -10.18
C VAL A 32 12.46 -4.38 -11.33
N THR A 33 12.36 -5.59 -11.89
CA THR A 33 13.28 -6.06 -12.93
C THR A 33 12.98 -5.47 -14.31
N HIS A 34 11.71 -5.27 -14.65
CA HIS A 34 11.30 -4.95 -16.02
C HIS A 34 10.90 -3.49 -16.25
N TYR A 35 10.75 -2.67 -15.20
CA TYR A 35 10.33 -1.27 -15.33
C TYR A 35 11.41 -0.29 -14.89
N PRO A 36 11.45 0.92 -15.49
CA PRO A 36 12.47 1.92 -15.22
C PRO A 36 12.38 2.48 -13.79
N ILE A 37 13.47 3.10 -13.33
CA ILE A 37 13.59 3.71 -12.00
C ILE A 37 12.43 4.67 -11.71
N TYR A 38 12.01 5.49 -12.68
CA TYR A 38 10.85 6.38 -12.51
C TYR A 38 9.57 5.64 -12.09
N THR A 39 9.31 4.46 -12.67
CA THR A 39 8.15 3.63 -12.28
C THR A 39 8.33 3.09 -10.88
N GLN A 40 9.55 2.72 -10.50
CA GLN A 40 9.88 2.26 -9.15
C GLN A 40 9.66 3.38 -8.12
N ASP A 41 10.06 4.61 -8.41
CA ASP A 41 9.83 5.77 -7.53
C ASP A 41 8.34 6.03 -7.30
N ARG A 42 7.53 5.99 -8.38
CA ARG A 42 6.07 6.14 -8.29
C ARG A 42 5.41 4.97 -7.54
N LEU A 43 5.96 3.76 -7.65
CA LEU A 43 5.50 2.61 -6.87
C LEU A 43 5.82 2.79 -5.39
N MET A 44 7.01 3.28 -5.04
CA MET A 44 7.39 3.57 -3.66
C MET A 44 6.52 4.69 -3.06
N GLU A 45 6.17 5.70 -3.85
CA GLU A 45 5.21 6.73 -3.45
C GLU A 45 3.82 6.14 -3.16
N LEU A 46 3.33 5.23 -4.01
CA LEU A 46 2.09 4.50 -3.75
C LEU A 46 2.17 3.68 -2.45
N VAL A 47 3.27 2.94 -2.24
CA VAL A 47 3.50 2.17 -1.01
C VAL A 47 3.50 3.07 0.22
N LYS A 48 4.12 4.25 0.15
CA LYS A 48 4.08 5.25 1.23
C LYS A 48 2.64 5.62 1.62
N TYR A 49 1.79 5.90 0.63
CA TYR A 49 0.38 6.22 0.90
C TYR A 49 -0.42 5.01 1.41
N LEU A 50 -0.15 3.80 0.91
CA LEU A 50 -0.77 2.58 1.43
C LEU A 50 -0.45 2.35 2.91
N ILE A 51 0.81 2.55 3.30
CA ILE A 51 1.26 2.47 4.70
C ILE A 51 0.50 3.49 5.56
N HIS A 52 0.44 4.75 5.11
CA HIS A 52 -0.24 5.82 5.83
C HIS A 52 -1.75 5.54 6.03
N TYR A 53 -2.46 5.13 4.98
CA TYR A 53 -3.88 4.85 5.11
C TYR A 53 -4.15 3.60 5.96
N ASN A 54 -3.27 2.59 5.90
CA ASN A 54 -3.37 1.43 6.77
C ASN A 54 -3.06 1.76 8.24
N SER A 55 -2.16 2.71 8.55
CA SER A 55 -1.93 3.13 9.95
C SER A 55 -3.14 3.86 10.53
N ILE A 56 -3.79 4.73 9.74
CA ILE A 56 -5.06 5.36 10.13
C ILE A 56 -6.13 4.28 10.37
N SER A 57 -6.23 3.31 9.46
CA SER A 57 -7.17 2.20 9.55
C SER A 57 -6.88 1.31 10.77
N MET A 58 -5.60 1.07 11.11
CA MET A 58 -5.18 0.29 12.27
C MET A 58 -5.80 0.86 13.54
N ARG A 59 -5.72 2.17 13.75
CA ARG A 59 -6.27 2.84 14.95
C ARG A 59 -7.78 2.63 15.07
N SER A 60 -8.51 2.79 13.97
CA SER A 60 -9.95 2.55 13.95
C SER A 60 -10.33 1.08 14.15
N ASN A 61 -9.57 0.15 13.55
CA ASN A 61 -9.84 -1.28 13.66
C ASN A 61 -9.46 -1.84 15.04
N TRP A 62 -8.43 -1.28 15.67
CA TRP A 62 -8.02 -1.60 17.05
C TRP A 62 -9.16 -1.36 18.04
N GLU A 63 -9.86 -0.22 17.94
CA GLU A 63 -11.04 0.09 18.76
C GLU A 63 -12.20 -0.90 18.52
N ALA A 64 -12.31 -1.44 17.31
CA ALA A 64 -13.29 -2.46 16.95
C ALA A 64 -12.86 -3.90 17.30
N GLY A 65 -11.69 -4.09 17.94
CA GLY A 65 -11.14 -5.40 18.28
C GLY A 65 -10.72 -6.24 17.07
N LYS A 66 -10.60 -5.63 15.89
CA LYS A 66 -10.14 -6.28 14.66
C LYS A 66 -8.72 -5.81 14.38
N THR A 67 -7.74 -6.71 14.32
CA THR A 67 -6.38 -6.33 13.95
C THR A 67 -5.77 -7.38 13.05
N SER A 68 -4.71 -7.02 12.34
CA SER A 68 -3.89 -7.93 11.54
C SER A 68 -2.44 -7.53 11.67
N GLU A 69 -1.53 -8.49 11.47
CA GLU A 69 -0.08 -8.22 11.47
C GLU A 69 0.29 -7.14 10.44
N GLY A 70 -0.41 -7.10 9.30
CA GLY A 70 -0.21 -6.06 8.29
C GLY A 70 -0.59 -4.66 8.76
N LEU A 71 -1.65 -4.52 9.57
CA LEU A 71 -2.04 -3.23 10.16
C LEU A 71 -1.03 -2.75 11.20
N LEU A 72 -0.51 -3.65 12.03
CA LEU A 72 0.54 -3.32 13.01
C LEU A 72 1.85 -2.92 12.32
N LEU A 73 2.23 -3.65 11.27
CA LEU A 73 3.39 -3.31 10.45
C LEU A 73 3.23 -1.93 9.80
N ALA A 74 2.05 -1.62 9.27
CA ALA A 74 1.79 -0.33 8.66
C ALA A 74 1.89 0.84 9.66
N ASP A 75 1.38 0.67 10.89
CA ASP A 75 1.51 1.70 11.94
C ASP A 75 2.98 1.96 12.29
N ALA A 76 3.76 0.91 12.52
CA ALA A 76 5.19 1.03 12.81
C ALA A 76 5.99 1.65 11.64
N LEU A 77 5.67 1.30 10.40
CA LEU A 77 6.32 1.89 9.22
C LEU A 77 5.92 3.35 9.00
N ASN A 78 4.68 3.73 9.32
CA ASN A 78 4.23 5.12 9.21
C ASN A 78 5.03 6.03 10.15
N ASP A 79 5.28 5.62 11.39
CA ASP A 79 6.10 6.38 12.33
C ASP A 79 7.51 6.64 11.79
N MET A 80 8.12 5.63 11.16
CA MET A 80 9.44 5.77 10.51
C MET A 80 9.42 6.72 9.32
N ILE A 81 8.34 6.72 8.52
CA ILE A 81 8.19 7.62 7.38
C ILE A 81 8.01 9.07 7.87
N GLU A 82 7.15 9.28 8.87
CA GLU A 82 6.92 10.61 9.46
C GLU A 82 8.18 11.18 10.11
N ALA A 83 8.95 10.35 10.82
CA ALA A 83 10.21 10.76 11.41
C ALA A 83 11.23 11.25 10.37
N LYS A 84 11.24 10.65 9.18
CA LYS A 84 12.22 10.98 8.12
C LYS A 84 11.77 12.11 7.20
N TYR A 85 10.50 12.15 6.83
CA TYR A 85 9.97 13.04 5.79
C TYR A 85 9.02 14.11 6.32
N GLY A 86 8.68 14.06 7.61
CA GLY A 86 7.61 14.86 8.18
C GLY A 86 6.23 14.30 7.84
N ASN A 87 5.20 15.04 8.24
CA ASN A 87 3.82 14.59 8.08
C ASN A 87 3.46 14.47 6.59
N ILE A 88 2.99 13.30 6.17
CA ILE A 88 2.75 12.94 4.75
C ILE A 88 1.64 13.79 4.10
N ASN A 89 0.82 14.46 4.91
CA ASN A 89 -0.32 15.29 4.49
C ASN A 89 -0.06 16.81 4.50
N LYS A 90 1.21 17.25 4.59
CA LYS A 90 1.57 18.68 4.45
C LYS A 90 1.93 19.05 3.03
#